data_AF-A0A956YEY6-F1
#
_entry.id   AF-A0A956YEY6-F1
#
_cell.length_a   1.000
_cell.length_b   1.000
_cell.length_c   1.000
_cell.angle_alpha   90.00
_cell.angle_beta   90.00
_cell.angle_gamma   90.00
#
_symmetry.space_group_name_H-M   'P 1'
#
loop_
_entity.id
_entity.type
_entity.pdbx_description
1 polymer ?
#
loop_
_entity_poly.entity_id
_entity_poly.type
_entity_poly.pdbx_seq_one_letter_code
_entity_poly.pdbx_strand_id
1 'polypeptide(L)'
;IVIMASGAEAAQEAVDALNAQGEKVGVLKVRMYRPFDVDRFVAAFPATTKSIAVLDRTKEPGATGEPMYLDTITALFEGWPHGALPMVTGGRYGLSSKEFTPAMVKGVFDNMLADQPKNHFTVGIIDDVTNTSLDYDPEFDVESDSVVRALFYGLGSDGTVGANKNSIKIIGENTNNYAQGHFVYDSKKSGSMTVSHLRFGPQPIHSPYQITRANFIACHQTVFLEKYDVLKDAVKNGIFLLNSTASPETVWDTLPEKYQRHIINKNLAFYVIDAYKVARDSGMRNRINTIMQTCFFAISGVLPRDEAIEEINKSIKKTYGKKGEEIVKMNLVAVDNTIENLHKVTV
;
A
#
# COMPACT_ATOMS: atom_id res chain seq x y z
N ILE A 1 -7.82 -18.96 10.33
CA ILE A 1 -7.14 -17.91 11.13
C ILE A 1 -8.17 -17.17 11.97
N VAL A 2 -7.91 -16.95 13.25
CA VAL A 2 -8.68 -16.07 14.14
C VAL A 2 -7.87 -14.78 14.33
N ILE A 3 -8.49 -13.64 14.03
CA ILE A 3 -7.80 -12.34 14.02
C ILE A 3 -8.78 -11.20 14.30
N MET A 4 -8.26 -10.07 14.78
CA MET A 4 -9.04 -8.87 15.09
C MET A 4 -8.48 -7.63 14.38
N ALA A 5 -9.34 -6.62 14.19
CA ALA A 5 -9.01 -5.29 13.65
C ALA A 5 -8.44 -5.32 12.21
N SER A 6 -7.54 -4.40 11.87
CA SER A 6 -7.09 -4.19 10.48
C SER A 6 -6.41 -5.41 9.85
N GLY A 7 -5.71 -6.24 10.63
CA GLY A 7 -5.09 -7.46 10.10
C GLY A 7 -6.11 -8.44 9.51
N ALA A 8 -7.37 -8.35 9.93
CA ALA A 8 -8.46 -9.15 9.39
C ALA A 8 -8.78 -8.83 7.91
N GLU A 9 -8.49 -7.62 7.44
CA GLU A 9 -8.73 -7.24 6.03
C GLU A 9 -7.66 -7.83 5.13
N ALA A 10 -6.38 -7.70 5.50
CA ALA A 10 -5.28 -8.37 4.79
C ALA A 10 -5.44 -9.91 4.80
N ALA A 11 -5.92 -10.47 5.91
CA ALA A 11 -6.22 -11.89 6.00
C ALA A 11 -7.40 -12.32 5.12
N GLN A 12 -8.41 -11.46 4.95
CA GLN A 12 -9.52 -11.71 4.05
C GLN A 12 -9.05 -11.73 2.60
N GLU A 13 -8.28 -10.73 2.16
CA GLU A 13 -7.76 -10.70 0.78
C GLU A 13 -6.93 -11.95 0.45
N ALA A 14 -6.09 -12.40 1.39
CA ALA A 14 -5.35 -13.64 1.24
C ALA A 14 -6.27 -14.87 1.14
N VAL A 15 -7.27 -14.97 2.02
CA VAL A 15 -8.25 -16.07 2.01
C VAL A 15 -9.03 -16.11 0.70
N ASP A 16 -9.48 -14.96 0.19
CA ASP A 16 -10.25 -14.88 -1.05
C ASP A 16 -9.39 -15.34 -2.24
N ALA A 17 -8.13 -14.89 -2.31
CA ALA A 17 -7.20 -15.31 -3.35
C ALA A 17 -6.86 -16.82 -3.30
N LEU A 18 -6.62 -17.36 -2.10
CA LEU A 18 -6.31 -18.78 -1.92
C LEU A 18 -7.53 -19.66 -2.20
N ASN A 19 -8.73 -19.26 -1.76
CA ASN A 19 -9.97 -20.00 -2.06
C ASN A 19 -10.29 -19.99 -3.56
N ALA A 20 -9.98 -18.90 -4.29
CA ALA A 20 -10.09 -18.86 -5.75
C ALA A 20 -9.14 -19.86 -6.45
N GLN A 21 -8.04 -20.27 -5.78
CA GLN A 21 -7.11 -21.29 -6.22
C GLN A 21 -7.50 -22.71 -5.77
N GLY A 22 -8.62 -22.86 -5.05
CA GLY A 22 -9.13 -24.15 -4.58
C GLY A 22 -8.64 -24.57 -3.19
N GLU A 23 -7.87 -23.73 -2.51
CA GLU A 23 -7.49 -23.95 -1.12
C GLU A 23 -8.72 -23.93 -0.20
N LYS A 24 -8.62 -24.58 0.96
CA LYS A 24 -9.71 -24.65 1.95
C LYS A 24 -9.37 -23.85 3.20
N VAL A 25 -9.32 -22.54 3.03
CA VAL A 25 -8.89 -21.61 4.09
C VAL A 25 -10.01 -20.67 4.51
N GLY A 26 -9.91 -20.14 5.73
CA GLY A 26 -10.90 -19.25 6.29
C GLY A 26 -10.34 -18.29 7.32
N VAL A 27 -11.03 -17.17 7.51
CA VAL A 27 -10.73 -16.16 8.51
C VAL A 27 -11.96 -15.89 9.38
N LEU A 28 -11.77 -15.97 10.70
CA LEU A 28 -12.75 -15.54 11.70
C LEU A 28 -12.32 -14.18 12.21
N LYS A 29 -13.15 -13.16 11.92
CA LYS A 29 -12.90 -11.77 12.30
C LYS A 29 -13.58 -11.49 13.65
N VAL A 30 -12.80 -11.44 14.74
CA VAL A 30 -13.31 -11.10 16.07
C VAL A 30 -13.76 -9.63 16.07
N ARG A 31 -15.02 -9.39 16.43
CA ARG A 31 -15.62 -8.04 16.45
C ARG A 31 -15.80 -7.51 17.86
N MET A 32 -16.38 -8.32 18.75
CA MET A 32 -16.55 -8.03 20.16
C MET A 32 -15.64 -8.96 20.95
N TYR A 33 -14.51 -8.45 21.45
CA TYR A 33 -13.57 -9.26 22.22
C TYR A 33 -14.02 -9.45 23.67
N ARG A 34 -14.68 -8.44 24.26
CA ARG A 34 -15.27 -8.52 25.59
C ARG A 34 -16.65 -7.86 25.60
N PRO A 35 -17.67 -8.52 26.21
CA PRO A 35 -17.66 -9.92 26.70
C PRO A 35 -17.38 -10.93 25.57
N PHE A 36 -16.73 -12.05 25.87
CA PHE A 36 -16.39 -13.09 24.90
C PHE A 36 -17.49 -14.15 24.87
N ASP A 37 -18.29 -14.17 23.80
CA ASP A 37 -19.42 -15.07 23.61
C ASP A 37 -18.92 -16.41 23.03
N VAL A 38 -18.76 -17.41 23.90
CA VAL A 38 -18.22 -18.75 23.56
C VAL A 38 -19.10 -19.46 22.54
N ASP A 39 -20.42 -19.49 22.77
CA ASP A 39 -21.37 -20.19 21.91
C ASP A 39 -21.32 -19.63 20.48
N ARG A 40 -21.36 -18.30 20.35
CA ARG A 40 -21.29 -17.63 19.05
C ARG A 40 -19.91 -17.79 18.40
N PHE A 41 -18.84 -17.75 19.18
CA PHE A 41 -17.48 -17.91 18.67
C PHE A 41 -17.28 -19.29 18.06
N VAL A 42 -17.66 -20.34 18.78
CA VAL A 42 -17.50 -21.72 18.34
C VAL A 42 -18.42 -22.04 17.15
N ALA A 43 -19.66 -21.56 17.18
CA ALA A 43 -20.60 -21.75 16.07
C ALA A 43 -20.16 -21.09 14.74
N ALA A 44 -19.20 -20.15 14.78
CA ALA A 44 -18.68 -19.52 13.58
C ALA A 44 -17.65 -20.39 12.82
N PHE A 45 -17.14 -21.46 13.42
CA PHE A 45 -16.22 -22.38 12.74
C PHE A 45 -16.99 -23.42 11.92
N PRO A 46 -16.60 -23.67 10.65
CA PRO A 46 -17.11 -24.82 9.91
C PRO A 46 -16.77 -26.14 10.61
N ALA A 47 -17.67 -27.11 10.57
CA ALA A 47 -17.44 -28.44 11.15
C ALA A 47 -16.23 -29.18 10.54
N THR A 48 -15.76 -28.76 9.37
CA THR A 48 -14.58 -29.31 8.69
C THR A 48 -13.25 -28.71 9.18
N THR A 49 -13.28 -27.81 10.16
CA THR A 49 -12.07 -27.14 10.68
C THR A 49 -11.18 -28.15 11.40
N LYS A 50 -9.95 -28.31 10.91
CA LYS A 50 -8.93 -29.20 11.51
C LYS A 50 -7.82 -28.45 12.24
N SER A 51 -7.59 -27.20 11.87
CA SER A 51 -6.47 -26.40 12.36
C SER A 51 -6.86 -24.92 12.45
N ILE A 52 -6.42 -24.25 13.51
CA ILE A 52 -6.69 -22.86 13.81
C ILE A 52 -5.39 -22.17 14.21
N ALA A 53 -5.02 -21.12 13.48
CA ALA A 53 -4.01 -20.17 13.92
C ALA A 53 -4.68 -18.91 14.48
N VAL A 54 -4.30 -18.52 15.70
CA VAL A 54 -4.78 -17.33 16.39
C VAL A 54 -3.69 -16.26 16.36
N LEU A 55 -4.03 -15.06 15.86
CA LEU A 55 -3.06 -14.00 15.62
C LEU A 55 -3.27 -12.80 16.54
N ASP A 56 -2.37 -12.65 17.50
CA ASP A 56 -2.39 -11.57 18.48
C ASP A 56 -1.47 -10.41 18.06
N ARG A 57 -1.98 -9.18 18.21
CA ARG A 57 -1.21 -7.95 17.97
C ARG A 57 -0.67 -7.37 19.29
N THR A 58 -0.15 -8.24 20.15
CA THR A 58 0.43 -7.89 21.44
C THR A 58 1.56 -8.88 21.79
N LYS A 59 2.30 -8.60 22.85
CA LYS A 59 3.27 -9.53 23.45
C LYS A 59 3.15 -9.41 24.97
N GLU A 60 2.88 -10.54 25.62
CA GLU A 60 2.88 -10.65 27.09
C GLU A 60 4.08 -11.50 27.53
N PRO A 61 5.21 -10.88 27.93
CA PRO A 61 6.41 -11.62 28.28
C PRO A 61 6.19 -12.57 29.46
N GLY A 62 6.53 -13.85 29.29
CA GLY A 62 6.40 -14.88 30.33
C GLY A 62 5.01 -15.50 30.44
N ALA A 63 4.02 -15.00 29.70
CA ALA A 63 2.70 -15.64 29.62
C ALA A 63 2.78 -16.97 28.86
N THR A 64 1.85 -17.88 29.16
CA THR A 64 1.70 -19.17 28.45
C THR A 64 1.13 -19.02 27.04
N GLY A 65 0.65 -17.82 26.69
CA GLY A 65 0.17 -17.46 25.37
C GLY A 65 -0.43 -16.05 25.39
N GLU A 66 -0.66 -15.48 24.22
CA GLU A 66 -1.28 -14.16 24.10
C GLU A 66 -2.80 -14.21 24.38
N PRO A 67 -3.44 -13.08 24.73
CA PRO A 67 -4.80 -13.06 25.25
C PRO A 67 -5.85 -13.73 24.36
N MET A 68 -5.88 -13.42 23.05
CA MET A 68 -6.89 -13.99 22.16
C MET A 68 -6.64 -15.47 21.88
N TYR A 69 -5.37 -15.89 21.85
CA TYR A 69 -5.01 -17.31 21.82
C TYR A 69 -5.53 -18.07 23.04
N LEU A 70 -5.33 -17.54 24.25
CA LEU A 70 -5.80 -18.16 25.50
C LEU A 70 -7.34 -18.25 25.55
N ASP A 71 -8.04 -17.19 25.15
CA ASP A 71 -9.51 -17.22 25.07
C ASP A 71 -10.02 -18.21 24.02
N THR A 72 -9.34 -18.29 22.88
CA THR A 72 -9.71 -19.23 21.81
C THR A 72 -9.57 -20.66 22.30
N ILE A 73 -8.47 -21.00 22.99
CA ILE A 73 -8.30 -22.34 23.58
C ILE A 73 -9.41 -22.63 24.58
N THR A 74 -9.66 -21.71 25.51
CA THR A 74 -10.70 -21.88 26.54
C THR A 74 -12.07 -22.09 25.89
N ALA A 75 -12.44 -21.25 24.93
CA ALA A 75 -13.72 -21.32 24.24
C ALA A 75 -13.90 -22.63 23.45
N LEU A 76 -12.86 -23.09 22.76
CA LEU A 76 -12.90 -24.38 22.06
C LEU A 76 -13.00 -25.54 23.06
N PHE A 77 -12.24 -25.51 24.15
CA PHE A 77 -12.28 -26.57 25.15
C PHE A 77 -13.66 -26.69 25.84
N GLU A 78 -14.30 -25.55 26.13
CA GLU A 78 -15.60 -25.52 26.81
C GLU A 78 -16.79 -25.74 25.86
N GLY A 79 -16.70 -25.24 24.62
CA GLY A 79 -17.85 -25.11 23.73
C GLY A 79 -17.80 -25.92 22.43
N TRP A 80 -16.69 -26.58 22.08
CA TRP A 80 -16.54 -27.25 20.79
C TRP A 80 -17.56 -28.38 20.59
N PRO A 81 -18.50 -28.25 19.64
CA PRO A 81 -19.56 -29.23 19.46
C PRO A 81 -19.12 -30.42 18.58
N HIS A 82 -17.93 -30.34 17.98
CA HIS A 82 -17.50 -31.25 16.90
C HIS A 82 -16.41 -32.23 17.36
N GLY A 83 -16.73 -33.22 18.18
CA GLY A 83 -15.81 -34.33 18.47
C GLY A 83 -14.38 -33.88 18.85
N ALA A 84 -13.36 -34.34 18.12
CA ALA A 84 -11.98 -33.97 18.38
C ALA A 84 -11.72 -32.47 18.16
N LEU A 85 -11.01 -31.84 19.09
CA LEU A 85 -10.62 -30.44 18.99
C LEU A 85 -9.66 -30.23 17.80
N PRO A 86 -9.82 -29.13 17.04
CA PRO A 86 -8.85 -28.74 16.04
C PRO A 86 -7.51 -28.41 16.71
N MET A 87 -6.42 -28.62 15.99
CA MET A 87 -5.11 -28.16 16.44
C MET A 87 -5.08 -26.62 16.47
N VAL A 88 -4.62 -26.03 17.58
CA VAL A 88 -4.58 -24.58 17.76
C VAL A 88 -3.14 -24.09 17.93
N THR A 89 -2.71 -23.15 17.10
CA THR A 89 -1.42 -22.46 17.22
C THR A 89 -1.63 -20.97 17.47
N GLY A 90 -0.84 -20.37 18.36
CA GLY A 90 -0.79 -18.93 18.60
C GLY A 90 0.38 -18.27 17.87
N GLY A 91 0.16 -17.06 17.36
CA GLY A 91 1.18 -16.28 16.68
C GLY A 91 1.06 -14.79 16.94
N ARG A 92 2.19 -14.09 16.96
CA ARG A 92 2.25 -12.63 17.08
C ARG A 92 2.53 -11.97 15.75
N TYR A 93 1.87 -10.84 15.50
CA TYR A 93 2.08 -10.05 14.29
C TYR A 93 1.97 -8.55 14.58
N GLY A 94 2.47 -7.72 13.65
CA GLY A 94 2.07 -6.32 13.54
C GLY A 94 2.40 -5.40 14.72
N LEU A 95 3.30 -5.79 15.63
CA LEU A 95 3.71 -4.97 16.77
C LEU A 95 4.31 -3.65 16.30
N SER A 96 3.92 -2.55 16.94
CA SER A 96 4.42 -1.19 16.63
C SER A 96 4.32 -0.84 15.14
N SER A 97 3.20 -1.19 14.51
CA SER A 97 2.96 -0.98 13.07
C SER A 97 3.94 -1.71 12.15
N LYS A 98 4.54 -2.82 12.61
CA LYS A 98 5.18 -3.76 11.69
C LYS A 98 4.17 -4.18 10.61
N GLU A 99 4.62 -4.24 9.36
CA GLU A 99 3.77 -4.65 8.24
C GLU A 99 3.16 -6.03 8.45
N PHE A 100 1.96 -6.21 7.91
CA PHE A 100 1.25 -7.48 7.89
C PHE A 100 0.52 -7.61 6.55
N THR A 101 1.08 -8.43 5.66
CA THR A 101 0.67 -8.54 4.27
C THR A 101 -0.01 -9.89 3.97
N PRO A 102 -0.71 -10.03 2.84
CA PRO A 102 -1.26 -11.30 2.38
C PRO A 102 -0.20 -12.41 2.27
N ALA A 103 1.03 -12.06 1.89
CA ALA A 103 2.18 -12.99 1.88
C ALA A 103 2.45 -13.57 3.28
N MET A 104 2.46 -12.72 4.31
CA MET A 104 2.62 -13.17 5.70
C MET A 104 1.43 -14.03 6.16
N VAL A 105 0.20 -13.70 5.74
CA VAL A 105 -0.98 -14.53 6.02
C VAL A 105 -0.85 -15.90 5.37
N LYS A 106 -0.37 -15.96 4.12
CA LYS A 106 -0.08 -17.23 3.44
C LYS A 106 0.95 -18.06 4.22
N GLY A 107 2.03 -17.44 4.72
CA GLY A 107 2.99 -18.13 5.59
C GLY A 107 2.37 -18.73 6.87
N VAL A 108 1.36 -18.08 7.44
CA VAL A 108 0.58 -18.63 8.56
C VAL A 108 -0.26 -19.84 8.14
N PHE A 109 -0.86 -19.81 6.95
CA PHE A 109 -1.56 -20.98 6.39
C PHE A 109 -0.60 -22.14 6.09
N ASP A 110 0.54 -21.86 5.46
CA ASP A 110 1.57 -22.85 5.15
C ASP A 110 2.09 -23.51 6.44
N ASN A 111 2.29 -22.74 7.51
CA ASN A 111 2.65 -23.28 8.83
C ASN A 111 1.60 -24.27 9.38
N MET A 112 0.31 -24.00 9.20
CA MET A 112 -0.76 -24.91 9.64
C MET A 112 -0.80 -26.22 8.84
N LEU A 113 -0.24 -26.24 7.63
CA LEU A 113 -0.16 -27.41 6.74
C LEU A 113 1.11 -28.24 6.95
N ALA A 114 2.10 -27.72 7.70
CA ALA A 114 3.33 -28.43 7.99
C ALA A 114 3.07 -29.69 8.85
N ASP A 115 3.95 -30.69 8.74
CA ASP A 115 3.87 -31.92 9.57
C ASP A 115 3.95 -31.59 11.07
N GLN A 116 4.72 -30.56 11.42
CA GLN A 116 4.85 -30.03 12.78
C GLN A 116 4.69 -28.51 12.77
N PRO A 117 3.44 -28.01 12.84
CA PRO A 117 3.18 -26.58 12.85
C PRO A 117 3.85 -25.90 14.04
N LYS A 118 4.57 -24.82 13.76
CA LYS A 118 5.21 -24.01 14.80
C LYS A 118 4.11 -23.31 15.61
N ASN A 119 4.12 -23.50 16.93
CA ASN A 119 3.30 -22.76 17.87
C ASN A 119 4.10 -21.57 18.47
N HIS A 120 3.42 -20.58 19.05
CA HIS A 120 3.98 -19.35 19.62
C HIS A 120 4.91 -18.58 18.66
N PHE A 121 4.57 -18.62 17.38
CA PHE A 121 5.39 -18.05 16.32
C PHE A 121 5.32 -16.52 16.27
N THR A 122 6.19 -15.92 15.47
CA THR A 122 6.08 -14.53 15.01
C THR A 122 6.03 -14.48 13.49
N VAL A 123 5.40 -13.46 12.92
CA VAL A 123 5.41 -13.23 11.47
C VAL A 123 5.71 -11.77 11.16
N GLY A 124 6.52 -11.53 10.13
CA GLY A 124 6.97 -10.21 9.72
C GLY A 124 8.31 -9.74 10.33
N ILE A 125 9.01 -10.63 11.04
CA ILE A 125 10.39 -10.43 11.50
C ILE A 125 11.24 -11.65 11.18
N ILE A 126 12.56 -11.49 11.23
CA ILE A 126 13.50 -12.60 11.30
C ILE A 126 13.93 -12.69 12.76
N ASP A 127 13.57 -13.79 13.42
CA ASP A 127 13.97 -14.08 14.79
C ASP A 127 15.01 -15.22 14.76
N ASP A 128 16.26 -14.85 14.60
CA ASP A 128 17.43 -15.74 14.54
C ASP A 128 17.96 -16.12 15.93
N VAL A 129 17.29 -15.67 17.00
CA VAL A 129 17.67 -15.95 18.40
C VAL A 129 16.78 -17.04 18.98
N THR A 130 15.46 -16.81 19.01
CA THR A 130 14.50 -17.78 19.55
C THR A 130 13.80 -18.61 18.46
N ASN A 131 14.10 -18.37 17.19
CA ASN A 131 13.62 -19.14 16.04
C ASN A 131 12.08 -19.21 15.97
N THR A 132 11.40 -18.17 16.44
CA THR A 132 9.93 -18.13 16.45
C THR A 132 9.35 -17.64 15.12
N SER A 133 10.13 -16.96 14.27
CA SER A 133 9.63 -16.41 13.01
C SER A 133 9.19 -17.50 12.03
N LEU A 134 8.12 -17.23 11.28
CA LEU A 134 7.69 -18.01 10.13
C LEU A 134 8.32 -17.48 8.84
N ASP A 135 8.72 -18.40 7.96
CA ASP A 135 9.05 -18.09 6.58
C ASP A 135 7.77 -17.83 5.78
N TYR A 136 7.88 -16.98 4.76
CA TYR A 136 6.82 -16.71 3.80
C TYR A 136 7.44 -16.25 2.48
N ASP A 137 6.71 -16.44 1.38
CA ASP A 137 7.11 -15.94 0.06
C ASP A 137 6.73 -14.46 -0.08
N PRO A 138 7.68 -13.51 -0.09
CA PRO A 138 7.38 -12.09 -0.23
C PRO A 138 6.82 -11.71 -1.61
N GLU A 139 6.96 -12.57 -2.63
CA GLU A 139 6.46 -12.33 -3.98
C GLU A 139 4.97 -12.63 -4.15
N PHE A 140 4.34 -13.27 -3.15
CA PHE A 140 2.90 -13.55 -3.15
C PHE A 140 2.09 -12.24 -3.13
N ASP A 141 1.43 -11.96 -4.25
CA ASP A 141 0.57 -10.79 -4.48
C ASP A 141 -0.87 -11.23 -4.73
N VAL A 142 -1.81 -10.47 -4.17
CA VAL A 142 -3.26 -10.72 -4.30
C VAL A 142 -3.99 -9.51 -4.89
N GLU A 143 -3.30 -8.38 -5.08
CA GLU A 143 -3.93 -7.18 -5.62
C GLU A 143 -4.11 -7.31 -7.14
N SER A 144 -5.34 -7.03 -7.62
CA SER A 144 -5.69 -7.10 -9.04
C SER A 144 -4.94 -6.04 -9.87
N ASP A 145 -4.62 -6.39 -11.12
CA ASP A 145 -4.07 -5.45 -12.12
C ASP A 145 -5.03 -4.29 -12.45
N SER A 146 -6.32 -4.43 -12.15
CA SER A 146 -7.31 -3.35 -12.27
C SER A 146 -7.19 -2.26 -11.18
N VAL A 147 -6.31 -2.45 -10.20
CA VAL A 147 -6.04 -1.46 -9.14
C VAL A 147 -4.79 -0.67 -9.51
N VAL A 148 -4.92 0.66 -9.59
CA VAL A 148 -3.77 1.56 -9.66
C VAL A 148 -3.12 1.61 -8.29
N ARG A 149 -1.85 1.21 -8.22
CA ARG A 149 -1.01 1.12 -7.02
C ARG A 149 0.15 2.10 -7.19
N ALA A 150 0.00 3.27 -6.59
CA ALA A 150 0.89 4.40 -6.83
C ALA A 150 1.73 4.75 -5.60
N LEU A 151 3.05 4.85 -5.80
CA LEU A 151 4.02 5.31 -4.80
C LEU A 151 4.53 6.70 -5.17
N PHE A 152 4.55 7.61 -4.19
CA PHE A 152 5.08 8.96 -4.38
C PHE A 152 6.15 9.25 -3.33
N TYR A 153 7.37 9.50 -3.79
CA TYR A 153 8.51 9.87 -2.98
C TYR A 153 8.69 11.39 -3.03
N GLY A 154 8.36 12.05 -1.92
CA GLY A 154 8.44 13.50 -1.77
C GLY A 154 9.30 13.92 -0.58
N LEU A 155 9.67 15.20 -0.54
CA LEU A 155 10.35 15.81 0.59
C LEU A 155 9.33 16.40 1.58
N GLY A 156 9.61 16.30 2.87
CA GLY A 156 8.83 17.00 3.90
C GLY A 156 8.70 18.49 3.54
N SER A 157 7.45 18.95 3.43
CA SER A 157 7.05 20.32 3.04
C SER A 157 7.10 20.69 1.55
N ASP A 158 7.30 19.74 0.62
CA ASP A 158 7.23 20.02 -0.82
C ASP A 158 5.79 20.03 -1.40
N GLY A 159 4.80 19.63 -0.59
CA GLY A 159 3.39 19.59 -0.95
C GLY A 159 2.88 18.26 -1.53
N THR A 160 3.73 17.25 -1.67
CA THR A 160 3.40 15.92 -2.23
C THR A 160 2.24 15.25 -1.50
N VAL A 161 2.33 15.14 -0.17
CA VAL A 161 1.27 14.54 0.66
C VAL A 161 -0.07 15.29 0.49
N GLY A 162 -0.02 16.62 0.41
CA GLY A 162 -1.22 17.44 0.22
C GLY A 162 -1.86 17.21 -1.15
N ALA A 163 -1.05 17.16 -2.22
CA ALA A 163 -1.50 16.83 -3.56
C ALA A 163 -2.10 15.42 -3.64
N ASN A 164 -1.49 14.44 -2.97
CA ASN A 164 -1.99 13.07 -2.93
C ASN A 164 -3.33 12.95 -2.19
N LYS A 165 -3.51 13.64 -1.06
CA LYS A 165 -4.81 13.75 -0.38
C LYS A 165 -5.88 14.39 -1.27
N ASN A 166 -5.51 15.41 -2.06
CA ASN A 166 -6.43 16.00 -3.02
C ASN A 166 -6.77 15.04 -4.15
N SER A 167 -5.78 14.31 -4.69
CA SER A 167 -6.01 13.28 -5.73
C SER A 167 -6.97 12.20 -5.25
N ILE A 168 -6.81 11.73 -4.01
CA ILE A 168 -7.77 10.81 -3.36
C ILE A 168 -9.18 11.39 -3.34
N LYS A 169 -9.31 12.66 -2.95
CA LYS A 169 -10.61 13.33 -2.90
C LYS A 169 -11.24 13.46 -4.28
N ILE A 170 -10.47 13.85 -5.30
CA ILE A 170 -10.95 13.98 -6.68
C ILE A 170 -11.46 12.63 -7.18
N ILE A 171 -10.65 11.58 -7.06
CA ILE A 171 -11.01 10.25 -7.56
C ILE A 171 -12.17 9.66 -6.75
N GLY A 172 -12.14 9.75 -5.42
CA GLY A 172 -13.17 9.17 -4.57
C GLY A 172 -14.50 9.93 -4.53
N GLU A 173 -14.52 11.25 -4.76
CA GLU A 173 -15.78 12.04 -4.80
C GLU A 173 -16.40 12.10 -6.21
N ASN A 174 -15.59 12.02 -7.26
CA ASN A 174 -16.05 12.34 -8.62
C ASN A 174 -16.05 11.13 -9.57
N THR A 175 -15.71 9.94 -9.07
CA THR A 175 -15.65 8.71 -9.86
C THR A 175 -16.27 7.55 -9.08
N ASN A 176 -16.51 6.42 -9.75
CA ASN A 176 -16.98 5.19 -9.11
C ASN A 176 -15.83 4.37 -8.46
N ASN A 177 -14.59 4.85 -8.55
CA ASN A 177 -13.46 4.16 -7.95
C ASN A 177 -13.43 4.37 -6.43
N TYR A 178 -13.15 3.31 -5.70
CA TYR A 178 -12.68 3.38 -4.33
C TYR A 178 -11.28 3.96 -4.31
N ALA A 179 -10.98 4.72 -3.26
CA ALA A 179 -9.69 5.37 -3.07
C ALA A 179 -9.16 5.09 -1.66
N GLN A 180 -7.88 4.72 -1.58
CA GLN A 180 -7.18 4.49 -0.32
C GLN A 180 -5.88 5.30 -0.32
N GLY A 181 -5.55 5.89 0.83
CA GLY A 181 -4.30 6.61 1.05
C GLY A 181 -3.64 6.24 2.37
N HIS A 182 -2.38 5.83 2.31
CA HIS A 182 -1.51 5.67 3.47
C HIS A 182 -0.24 6.52 3.29
N PHE A 183 0.19 7.21 4.34
CA PHE A 183 1.29 8.17 4.25
C PHE A 183 2.34 7.84 5.30
N VAL A 184 3.53 7.46 4.85
CA VAL A 184 4.68 7.16 5.70
C VAL A 184 5.52 8.43 5.82
N TYR A 185 5.72 8.86 7.06
CA TYR A 185 6.55 10.00 7.42
C TYR A 185 7.75 9.50 8.21
N ASP A 186 8.88 10.19 8.07
CA ASP A 186 9.98 10.06 9.02
C ASP A 186 9.58 10.70 10.37
N SER A 187 10.23 10.23 11.43
CA SER A 187 10.23 10.84 12.76
C SER A 187 10.73 12.29 12.79
N LYS A 188 11.54 12.70 11.79
CA LYS A 188 12.05 14.07 11.65
C LYS A 188 10.94 15.01 11.20
N LYS A 189 10.84 16.17 11.86
CA LYS A 189 9.80 17.20 11.62
C LYS A 189 9.88 17.86 10.23
N SER A 190 11.05 17.92 9.60
CA SER A 190 11.23 18.55 8.28
C SER A 190 12.43 17.97 7.52
N GLY A 191 12.43 18.12 6.20
CA GLY A 191 13.56 17.76 5.33
C GLY A 191 13.81 16.26 5.14
N SER A 192 12.91 15.42 5.65
CA SER A 192 12.95 13.97 5.49
C SER A 192 12.10 13.50 4.31
N MET A 193 12.38 12.29 3.83
CA MET A 193 11.58 11.64 2.80
C MET A 193 10.18 11.30 3.35
N THR A 194 9.19 11.48 2.50
CA THR A 194 7.81 11.00 2.72
C THR A 194 7.45 10.05 1.59
N VAL A 195 6.73 8.98 1.92
CA VAL A 195 6.23 8.02 0.94
C VAL A 195 4.72 7.97 1.03
N SER A 196 4.05 8.28 -0.06
CA SER A 196 2.59 8.14 -0.14
C SER A 196 2.25 6.85 -0.90
N HIS A 197 1.44 6.00 -0.30
CA HIS A 197 0.89 4.78 -0.89
C HIS A 197 -0.57 5.06 -1.23
N LEU A 198 -0.88 5.09 -2.53
CA LEU A 198 -2.24 5.31 -3.00
C LEU A 198 -2.74 4.09 -3.77
N ARG A 199 -3.98 3.69 -3.50
CA ARG A 199 -4.69 2.68 -4.28
C ARG A 199 -6.00 3.24 -4.82
N PHE A 200 -6.29 2.93 -6.08
CA PHE A 200 -7.55 3.29 -6.74
C PHE A 200 -8.06 2.11 -7.55
N GLY A 201 -9.34 1.80 -7.44
CA GLY A 201 -9.92 0.72 -8.22
C GLY A 201 -11.44 0.63 -8.12
N PRO A 202 -12.07 -0.17 -8.98
CA PRO A 202 -13.53 -0.27 -9.06
C PRO A 202 -14.16 -1.08 -7.92
N GLN A 203 -13.35 -1.77 -7.11
CA GLN A 203 -13.79 -2.60 -6.00
C GLN A 203 -13.33 -2.02 -4.66
N PRO A 204 -14.04 -2.30 -3.54
CA PRO A 204 -13.59 -1.94 -2.21
C PRO A 204 -12.15 -2.40 -1.94
N ILE A 205 -11.34 -1.51 -1.39
CA ILE A 205 -9.89 -1.76 -1.16
C ILE A 205 -9.69 -2.25 0.27
N HIS A 206 -9.29 -3.52 0.41
CA HIS A 206 -9.15 -4.22 1.69
C HIS A 206 -7.68 -4.39 2.11
N SER A 207 -6.80 -3.50 1.62
CA SER A 207 -5.34 -3.64 1.68
C SER A 207 -4.69 -2.71 2.72
N PRO A 208 -4.81 -2.92 4.05
CA PRO A 208 -4.26 -2.04 5.08
C PRO A 208 -2.75 -2.30 5.33
N TYR A 209 -2.00 -2.44 4.24
CA TYR A 209 -0.55 -2.65 4.23
C TYR A 209 0.09 -1.80 3.12
N GLN A 210 1.39 -1.56 3.25
CA GLN A 210 2.14 -0.80 2.27
C GLN A 210 2.16 -1.49 0.91
N ILE A 211 2.15 -0.70 -0.15
CA ILE A 211 2.33 -1.18 -1.51
C ILE A 211 3.76 -1.71 -1.65
N THR A 212 3.90 -2.98 -2.00
CA THR A 212 5.16 -3.65 -2.36
C THR A 212 5.30 -3.88 -3.87
N ARG A 213 4.21 -3.68 -4.62
CA ARG A 213 4.15 -3.82 -6.08
C ARG A 213 3.34 -2.66 -6.67
N ALA A 214 4.06 -1.69 -7.23
CA ALA A 214 3.51 -0.44 -7.74
C ALA A 214 3.55 -0.39 -9.27
N ASN A 215 2.41 -0.09 -9.90
CA ASN A 215 2.32 0.19 -11.34
C ASN A 215 2.60 1.65 -11.69
N PHE A 216 2.63 2.53 -10.69
CA PHE A 216 3.05 3.91 -10.85
C PHE A 216 4.00 4.32 -9.72
N ILE A 217 5.18 4.83 -10.04
CA ILE A 217 6.11 5.41 -9.08
C ILE A 217 6.48 6.82 -9.52
N ALA A 218 6.31 7.80 -8.63
CA ALA A 218 6.79 9.15 -8.83
C ALA A 218 7.88 9.52 -7.81
N CYS A 219 8.98 10.08 -8.30
CA CYS A 219 10.05 10.63 -7.48
C CYS A 219 10.14 12.14 -7.71
N HIS A 220 9.82 12.92 -6.68
CA HIS A 220 9.71 14.38 -6.79
C HIS A 220 11.05 15.09 -6.51
N GLN A 221 12.09 14.36 -6.08
CA GLN A 221 13.43 14.87 -5.80
C GLN A 221 14.50 13.89 -6.27
N THR A 222 15.37 14.33 -7.19
CA THR A 222 16.47 13.50 -7.73
C THR A 222 17.45 13.00 -6.67
N VAL A 223 17.65 13.76 -5.58
CA VAL A 223 18.54 13.36 -4.46
C VAL A 223 18.15 12.02 -3.81
N PHE A 224 16.90 11.58 -3.96
CA PHE A 224 16.49 10.28 -3.44
C PHE A 224 17.06 9.11 -4.24
N LEU A 225 17.38 9.31 -5.52
CA LEU A 225 17.95 8.26 -6.38
C LEU A 225 19.37 7.86 -5.95
N GLU A 226 20.09 8.75 -5.26
CA GLU A 226 21.42 8.46 -4.72
C GLU A 226 21.37 7.71 -3.39
N LYS A 227 20.26 7.80 -2.66
CA LYS A 227 20.17 7.38 -1.24
C LYS A 227 19.26 6.18 -1.02
N TYR A 228 18.23 6.03 -1.84
CA TYR A 228 17.18 5.05 -1.67
C TYR A 228 17.01 4.26 -2.95
N ASP A 229 16.36 3.10 -2.84
CA ASP A 229 15.93 2.34 -4.00
C ASP A 229 14.43 2.56 -4.22
N VAL A 230 14.09 3.66 -4.90
CA VAL A 230 12.69 4.04 -5.12
C VAL A 230 11.99 3.14 -6.16
N LEU A 231 12.74 2.36 -6.94
CA LEU A 231 12.20 1.48 -7.99
C LEU A 231 12.15 0.00 -7.56
N LYS A 232 12.53 -0.32 -6.31
CA LYS A 232 12.48 -1.71 -5.81
C LYS A 232 11.11 -2.34 -5.99
N ASP A 233 10.05 -1.59 -5.67
CA ASP A 233 8.65 -2.04 -5.66
C ASP A 233 7.97 -1.87 -7.04
N ALA A 234 8.66 -1.37 -8.07
CA ALA A 234 8.05 -1.21 -9.40
C ALA A 234 7.72 -2.57 -10.03
N VAL A 235 6.51 -2.71 -10.59
CA VAL A 235 6.17 -3.89 -11.42
C VAL A 235 6.72 -3.77 -12.84
N LYS A 236 6.75 -4.89 -13.57
CA LYS A 236 7.06 -4.88 -14.99
C LYS A 236 6.01 -4.08 -15.77
N ASN A 237 6.45 -3.35 -16.80
CA ASN A 237 5.62 -2.44 -17.61
C ASN A 237 4.97 -1.30 -16.80
N GLY A 238 5.46 -1.04 -15.59
CA GLY A 238 5.00 0.09 -14.77
C GLY A 238 5.50 1.43 -15.29
N ILE A 239 5.02 2.50 -14.67
CA ILE A 239 5.39 3.88 -15.00
C ILE A 239 6.33 4.43 -13.93
N PHE A 240 7.41 5.07 -14.39
CA PHE A 240 8.27 5.88 -13.52
C PHE A 240 8.22 7.34 -13.95
N LEU A 241 7.83 8.22 -13.04
CA LEU A 241 7.83 9.66 -13.21
C LEU A 241 8.94 10.29 -12.35
N LEU A 242 9.84 11.04 -12.97
CA LEU A 242 10.90 11.76 -12.27
C LEU A 242 10.76 13.28 -12.47
N ASN A 243 10.76 14.02 -11.36
CA ASN A 243 11.03 15.45 -11.41
C ASN A 243 12.55 15.67 -11.52
N SER A 244 13.03 16.19 -12.64
CA SER A 244 14.45 16.45 -12.88
C SER A 244 14.64 17.74 -13.66
N THR A 245 15.73 18.46 -13.38
CA THR A 245 16.16 19.61 -14.18
C THR A 245 16.94 19.22 -15.43
N ALA A 246 17.30 17.94 -15.57
CA ALA A 246 17.92 17.42 -16.79
C ALA A 246 16.86 17.29 -17.90
N SER A 247 17.27 17.50 -19.15
CA SER A 247 16.37 17.40 -20.29
C SER A 247 16.00 15.94 -20.60
N PRO A 248 14.92 15.68 -21.35
CA PRO A 248 14.55 14.32 -21.75
C PRO A 248 15.66 13.56 -22.49
N GLU A 249 16.53 14.27 -23.19
CA GLU A 249 17.67 13.72 -23.95
C GLU A 249 18.88 13.41 -23.06
N THR A 250 19.02 14.08 -21.92
CA THR A 250 20.22 13.99 -21.05
C THR A 250 19.94 13.30 -19.72
N VAL A 251 18.69 13.21 -19.29
CA VAL A 251 18.31 12.65 -17.98
C VAL A 251 18.78 11.21 -17.83
N TRP A 252 18.78 10.42 -18.92
CA TRP A 252 19.23 9.03 -18.89
C TRP A 252 20.66 8.88 -18.35
N ASP A 253 21.57 9.75 -18.81
CA ASP A 253 22.98 9.73 -18.42
C ASP A 253 23.21 10.24 -16.98
N THR A 254 22.22 10.92 -16.41
CA THR A 254 22.27 11.38 -15.01
C THR A 254 21.83 10.31 -14.01
N LEU A 255 21.17 9.25 -14.47
CA LEU A 255 20.66 8.19 -13.58
C LEU A 255 21.80 7.28 -13.11
N PRO A 256 21.85 6.92 -11.80
CA PRO A 256 22.72 5.86 -11.36
C PRO A 256 22.44 4.55 -12.11
N GLU A 257 23.48 3.76 -12.39
CA GLU A 257 23.38 2.51 -13.17
C GLU A 257 22.28 1.57 -12.66
N LYS A 258 22.11 1.49 -11.33
CA LYS A 258 21.04 0.71 -10.70
C LYS A 258 19.65 1.07 -11.23
N TYR A 259 19.37 2.36 -11.43
CA TYR A 259 18.09 2.85 -11.94
C TYR A 259 17.91 2.57 -13.42
N GLN A 260 18.97 2.74 -14.22
CA GLN A 260 18.95 2.35 -15.63
C GLN A 260 18.62 0.86 -15.77
N ARG A 261 19.27 0.00 -14.97
CA ARG A 261 18.96 -1.45 -14.92
C ARG A 261 17.53 -1.73 -14.50
N HIS A 262 16.99 -1.03 -13.50
CA HIS A 262 15.58 -1.20 -13.11
C HIS A 262 14.63 -0.85 -14.24
N ILE A 263 14.86 0.28 -14.92
CA ILE A 263 14.01 0.75 -16.02
C ILE A 263 14.03 -0.24 -17.19
N ILE A 264 15.22 -0.73 -17.59
CA ILE A 264 15.36 -1.70 -18.67
C ILE A 264 14.75 -3.05 -18.28
N ASN A 265 15.18 -3.65 -17.16
CA ASN A 265 14.78 -5.01 -16.78
C ASN A 265 13.29 -5.14 -16.49
N LYS A 266 12.66 -4.06 -16.03
CA LYS A 266 11.22 -4.01 -15.76
C LYS A 266 10.44 -3.40 -16.93
N ASN A 267 11.09 -2.99 -18.03
CA ASN A 267 10.47 -2.31 -19.17
C ASN A 267 9.58 -1.14 -18.72
N LEU A 268 10.10 -0.26 -17.87
CA LEU A 268 9.32 0.85 -17.31
C LEU A 268 9.10 1.93 -18.35
N ALA A 269 7.88 2.46 -18.42
CA ALA A 269 7.60 3.69 -19.14
C ALA A 269 8.16 4.86 -18.33
N PHE A 270 9.33 5.36 -18.72
CA PHE A 270 10.03 6.43 -18.02
C PHE A 270 9.60 7.81 -18.54
N TYR A 271 9.11 8.65 -17.65
CA TYR A 271 8.71 10.04 -17.89
C TYR A 271 9.51 11.00 -17.03
N VAL A 272 9.83 12.15 -17.60
CA VAL A 272 10.54 13.24 -16.92
C VAL A 272 9.83 14.57 -17.12
N ILE A 273 9.95 15.43 -16.12
CA ILE A 273 9.52 16.82 -16.18
C ILE A 273 10.42 17.69 -15.29
N ASP A 274 10.77 18.90 -15.74
CA ASP A 274 11.30 19.94 -14.86
C ASP A 274 10.14 20.71 -14.24
N ALA A 275 9.58 20.18 -13.15
CA ALA A 275 8.43 20.78 -12.49
C ALA A 275 8.76 22.15 -11.88
N TYR A 276 10.04 22.43 -11.60
CA TYR A 276 10.46 23.74 -11.10
C TYR A 276 10.43 24.80 -12.20
N LYS A 277 10.88 24.45 -13.41
CA LYS A 277 10.78 25.33 -14.58
C LYS A 277 9.32 25.60 -14.92
N VAL A 278 8.49 24.56 -15.01
CA VAL A 278 7.06 24.72 -15.28
C VAL A 278 6.39 25.58 -14.20
N ALA A 279 6.73 25.38 -12.92
CA ALA A 279 6.18 26.21 -11.85
C ALA A 279 6.57 27.69 -11.97
N ARG A 280 7.82 28.00 -12.36
CA ARG A 280 8.25 29.39 -12.58
C ARG A 280 7.55 30.01 -13.79
N ASP A 281 7.49 29.27 -14.89
CA ASP A 281 6.89 29.74 -16.15
C ASP A 281 5.37 29.97 -16.01
N SER A 282 4.70 29.23 -15.12
CA SER A 282 3.28 29.43 -14.75
C SER A 282 3.06 30.36 -13.54
N GLY A 283 4.11 31.02 -13.03
CA GLY A 283 4.02 31.98 -11.91
C GLY A 283 3.82 31.37 -10.52
N MET A 284 3.89 30.05 -10.37
CA MET A 284 3.73 29.31 -9.11
C MET A 284 5.00 29.26 -8.23
N ARG A 285 6.08 29.94 -8.64
CA ARG A 285 7.40 29.95 -7.98
C ARG A 285 7.99 28.54 -7.93
N ASN A 286 8.23 27.99 -6.74
CA ASN A 286 8.83 26.66 -6.53
C ASN A 286 7.81 25.59 -6.11
N ARG A 287 6.51 25.83 -6.33
CA ARG A 287 5.45 24.88 -5.95
C ARG A 287 5.22 23.88 -7.08
N ILE A 288 5.73 22.67 -6.92
CA ILE A 288 5.64 21.59 -7.91
C ILE A 288 4.41 20.70 -7.74
N ASN A 289 3.66 20.88 -6.65
CA ASN A 289 2.59 19.98 -6.24
C ASN A 289 1.46 19.83 -7.29
N THR A 290 0.94 20.94 -7.85
CA THR A 290 -0.09 20.90 -8.91
C THR A 290 0.45 20.25 -10.19
N ILE A 291 1.73 20.48 -10.52
CA ILE A 291 2.38 19.94 -11.72
C ILE A 291 2.53 18.42 -11.59
N MET A 292 3.15 17.95 -10.51
CA MET A 292 3.33 16.51 -10.29
C MET A 292 1.99 15.77 -10.18
N GLN A 293 0.99 16.41 -9.56
CA GLN A 293 -0.38 15.89 -9.54
C GLN A 293 -0.96 15.75 -10.95
N THR A 294 -0.79 16.77 -11.79
CA THR A 294 -1.25 16.75 -13.18
C THR A 294 -0.56 15.64 -13.98
N CYS A 295 0.75 15.45 -13.80
CA CYS A 295 1.47 14.34 -14.41
C CYS A 295 0.87 12.99 -14.01
N PHE A 296 0.59 12.77 -12.71
CA PHE A 296 -0.04 11.53 -12.23
C PHE A 296 -1.36 11.26 -12.94
N PHE A 297 -2.28 12.23 -12.98
CA PHE A 297 -3.56 12.06 -13.66
C PHE A 297 -3.40 11.84 -15.16
N ALA A 298 -2.43 12.48 -15.81
CA ALA A 298 -2.23 12.38 -17.25
C ALA A 298 -1.72 11.01 -17.71
N ILE A 299 -0.92 10.31 -16.88
CA ILE A 299 -0.23 9.08 -17.31
C ILE A 299 -0.52 7.84 -16.46
N SER A 300 -1.10 7.96 -15.25
CA SER A 300 -1.32 6.80 -14.37
C SER A 300 -2.35 5.79 -14.87
N GLY A 301 -3.24 6.20 -15.79
CA GLY A 301 -4.33 5.36 -16.28
C GLY A 301 -5.49 5.17 -15.29
N VAL A 302 -5.51 5.90 -14.17
CA VAL A 302 -6.61 5.84 -13.19
C VAL A 302 -7.93 6.36 -13.76
N LEU A 303 -7.85 7.31 -14.68
CA LEU A 303 -8.95 7.88 -15.44
C LEU A 303 -8.52 8.05 -16.91
N PRO A 304 -9.48 8.04 -17.85
CA PRO A 304 -9.22 8.53 -19.21
C PRO A 304 -8.66 9.95 -19.16
N ARG A 305 -7.71 10.26 -20.05
CA ARG A 305 -6.96 11.52 -20.02
C ARG A 305 -7.85 12.76 -20.02
N ASP A 306 -8.89 12.77 -20.85
CA ASP A 306 -9.80 13.93 -20.98
C ASP A 306 -10.63 14.14 -19.71
N GLU A 307 -11.15 13.05 -19.12
CA GLU A 307 -11.85 13.07 -17.83
C GLU A 307 -10.92 13.54 -16.71
N ALA A 308 -9.67 13.07 -16.70
CA ALA A 308 -8.68 13.44 -15.70
C ALA A 308 -8.39 14.95 -15.70
N ILE A 309 -8.23 15.55 -16.87
CA ILE A 309 -8.02 17.00 -17.03
C ILE A 309 -9.25 17.78 -16.58
N GLU A 310 -10.45 17.33 -16.94
CA GLU A 310 -11.70 17.96 -16.53
C GLU A 310 -11.85 17.98 -15.00
N GLU A 311 -11.57 16.84 -14.36
CA GLU A 311 -11.67 16.70 -12.90
C GLU A 311 -10.63 17.49 -12.13
N ILE A 312 -9.39 17.59 -12.64
CA ILE A 312 -8.37 18.49 -12.10
C ILE A 312 -8.85 19.94 -12.17
N ASN A 313 -9.36 20.38 -13.32
CA ASN A 313 -9.82 21.74 -13.54
C ASN A 313 -11.00 22.10 -12.63
N LYS A 314 -11.95 21.18 -12.44
CA LYS A 314 -13.05 21.32 -11.46
C LYS A 314 -12.52 21.45 -10.03
N SER A 315 -11.56 20.61 -9.64
CA SER A 315 -10.96 20.63 -8.30
C SER A 315 -10.18 21.91 -8.02
N ILE A 316 -9.42 22.42 -9.00
CA ILE A 316 -8.71 23.70 -8.90
C ILE A 316 -9.70 24.84 -8.63
N LYS A 317 -10.80 24.92 -9.39
CA LYS A 317 -11.85 25.93 -9.19
C LYS A 317 -12.48 25.81 -7.78
N LYS A 318 -12.81 24.60 -7.33
CA LYS A 318 -13.40 24.33 -5.99
C LYS A 318 -12.44 24.72 -4.86
N THR A 319 -11.16 24.37 -4.99
CA THR A 319 -10.15 24.54 -3.94
C THR A 319 -9.63 25.98 -3.85
N TYR A 320 -9.37 26.60 -5.00
CA TYR A 320 -8.72 27.91 -5.08
C TYR A 320 -9.66 29.06 -5.42
N GLY A 321 -10.95 28.81 -5.73
CA GLY A 321 -11.92 29.86 -6.05
C GLY A 321 -12.04 30.91 -4.94
N LYS A 322 -11.90 30.52 -3.66
CA LYS A 322 -11.89 31.44 -2.52
C LYS A 322 -10.65 32.33 -2.43
N LYS A 323 -9.58 32.02 -3.17
CA LYS A 323 -8.32 32.77 -3.18
C LYS A 323 -8.20 33.77 -4.34
N GLY A 324 -9.22 33.85 -5.19
CA GLY A 324 -9.30 34.79 -6.32
C GLY A 324 -9.07 34.13 -7.69
N GLU A 325 -9.63 34.74 -8.73
CA GLU A 325 -9.62 34.22 -10.10
C GLU A 325 -8.21 34.11 -10.69
N GLU A 326 -7.31 35.05 -10.36
CA GLU A 326 -5.91 35.02 -10.81
C GLU A 326 -5.20 33.74 -10.37
N ILE A 327 -5.38 33.31 -9.12
CA ILE A 327 -4.75 32.08 -8.60
C ILE A 327 -5.34 30.84 -9.29
N VAL A 328 -6.64 30.85 -9.58
CA VAL A 328 -7.29 29.78 -10.34
C VAL A 328 -6.69 29.71 -11.75
N LYS A 329 -6.63 30.85 -12.47
CA LYS A 329 -6.07 30.94 -13.81
C LYS A 329 -4.62 30.48 -13.87
N MET A 330 -3.78 30.87 -12.90
CA MET A 330 -2.40 30.41 -12.80
C MET A 330 -2.28 28.89 -12.67
N ASN A 331 -3.15 28.25 -11.87
CA ASN A 331 -3.14 26.80 -11.74
C ASN A 331 -3.64 26.09 -13.02
N LEU A 332 -4.63 26.66 -13.72
CA LEU A 332 -5.10 26.12 -15.00
C LEU A 332 -4.00 26.19 -16.07
N VAL A 333 -3.30 27.32 -16.19
CA VAL A 333 -2.14 27.46 -17.08
C VAL A 333 -1.02 26.47 -16.69
N ALA A 334 -0.83 26.22 -15.39
CA ALA A 334 0.13 25.21 -14.95
C ALA A 334 -0.25 23.79 -15.38
N VAL A 335 -1.54 23.44 -15.42
CA VAL A 335 -2.02 22.15 -15.93
C VAL A 335 -1.67 22.00 -17.40
N ASP A 336 -1.99 22.99 -18.22
CA ASP A 336 -1.72 22.97 -19.67
C ASP A 336 -0.21 22.88 -19.95
N ASN A 337 0.58 23.75 -19.32
CA ASN A 337 2.04 23.75 -19.45
C ASN A 337 2.66 22.42 -18.98
N THR A 338 2.09 21.78 -17.96
CA THR A 338 2.57 20.48 -17.48
C THR A 338 2.43 19.42 -18.57
N ILE A 339 1.29 19.41 -19.28
CA ILE A 339 1.02 18.42 -20.31
C ILE A 339 2.00 18.57 -21.49
N GLU A 340 2.36 19.81 -21.84
CA GLU A 340 3.32 20.10 -22.91
C GLU A 340 4.77 19.76 -22.54
N ASN A 341 5.12 19.84 -21.24
CA ASN A 341 6.49 19.64 -20.73
C ASN A 341 6.71 18.27 -20.08
N LEU A 342 5.72 17.38 -20.14
CA LEU A 342 5.83 16.00 -19.67
C LEU A 342 6.33 15.12 -20.81
N HIS A 343 7.57 14.66 -20.71
CA HIS A 343 8.23 13.93 -21.78
C HIS A 343 8.46 12.47 -21.43
N LYS A 344 8.15 11.57 -22.37
CA LYS A 344 8.57 10.18 -22.29
C LYS A 344 10.02 10.07 -22.76
N VAL A 345 10.87 9.48 -21.94
CA VAL A 345 12.28 9.24 -22.27
C VAL A 345 12.37 7.95 -23.10
N THR A 346 13.13 8.00 -24.20
CA THR A 346 13.45 6.80 -24.98
C THR A 346 14.68 6.14 -24.35
N VAL A 347 14.53 4.87 -23.96
CA VAL A 347 15.52 4.09 -23.21
C VAL A 347 16.10 3.00 -24.08
#